data_AF-A0A9P4V7V4-F1
#
_entry.id   AF-A0A9P4V7V4-F1
#
_cell.length_a   1.000
_cell.length_b   1.000
_cell.length_c   1.000
_cell.angle_alpha   90.00
_cell.angle_beta   90.00
_cell.angle_gamma   90.00
#
_symmetry.space_group_name_H-M   'P 1'
#
loop_
_entity.id
_entity.type
_entity.pdbx_description
1 polymer ?
#
loop_
_entity_poly.entity_id
_entity_poly.type
_entity_poly.pdbx_seq_one_letter_code
_entity_poly.pdbx_strand_id
1 'polypeptide(L)'
;MQEAAASAHAEISSDRCTSLSESGNLSTAPPTHASKPLAQGVNMASNLEHVPQDTSRKNRKYFTQVQPSFFVQQPVVQLEFLDNSDPTKGRVVRKKAREWVALNKKKASTSGGRKREAPKRKDHAVQRTDSVVATRQGQSLSPTGRRVVTPLGPLRDISGQKFDPFDVLPNVGRKIDHIVEYFLTSCPEEVPCCDDRYAWRSLQPFKQPSPHNSVLRAMATERVSFILWLFATTLIRDGMTGNWWSQECVHFYTIGLQEMQKASTRSVTQYTDSFFCALACFTACSNFAGQWKPAELHRDAMVRALELKGDGSAMKGLMSCNSFTRKATVWCEFHVAAQQSAAPKLPYCPPPAADPLPEPIAASSRRLTSTTLSLVPNAPEPLPYIILQLHQLSLSAIPPAANGVHQLDHRLSRTLYDTEWTLLQVLDAQRSTPALFSPVQICLTEACQLYMWTAVRCLPPILRLCDLLITRLKASICTLLAQSRNSTPGSADDGAAEAGAQPGAYAYLITWSLFVGAAIASCGPRPEYGWFKEEFWVQMGMHEEGVGDREWLRGILGYFPITDALFGLGVASLGFP
;
A
#
# COMPACT_ATOMS: atom_id res chain seq x y z
N MET A 1 -20.45 -0.85 -38.42
CA MET A 1 -21.62 -0.53 -37.58
C MET A 1 -21.30 0.75 -36.85
N GLN A 2 -21.67 1.84 -37.52
CA GLN A 2 -21.66 3.23 -37.04
C GLN A 2 -22.90 3.49 -36.18
N GLU A 3 -22.83 4.59 -35.42
CA GLU A 3 -23.92 5.36 -34.82
C GLU A 3 -24.79 4.69 -33.74
N ALA A 4 -24.70 5.22 -32.52
CA ALA A 4 -25.78 5.98 -31.89
C ALA A 4 -25.55 6.09 -30.37
N ALA A 5 -25.32 7.32 -29.88
CA ALA A 5 -25.95 7.90 -28.69
C ALA A 5 -25.10 9.06 -28.15
N ALA A 6 -25.32 10.24 -28.72
CA ALA A 6 -25.07 11.51 -28.08
C ALA A 6 -26.41 12.20 -27.80
N SER A 7 -26.43 13.00 -26.73
CA SER A 7 -27.40 14.05 -26.39
C SER A 7 -28.61 13.69 -25.52
N ALA A 8 -28.59 14.15 -24.27
CA ALA A 8 -29.59 15.07 -23.70
C ALA A 8 -29.26 15.37 -22.21
N HIS A 9 -28.84 16.60 -21.91
CA HIS A 9 -29.55 17.55 -21.04
C HIS A 9 -28.64 18.72 -20.62
N ALA A 10 -29.07 19.92 -21.03
CA ALA A 10 -28.58 21.20 -20.56
C ALA A 10 -29.72 21.92 -19.78
N GLU A 11 -29.32 23.00 -19.11
CA GLU A 11 -30.11 24.13 -18.60
C GLU A 11 -30.81 23.99 -17.23
N ILE A 12 -30.17 24.58 -16.20
CA ILE A 12 -30.79 25.63 -15.37
C ILE A 12 -29.74 26.72 -15.13
N SER A 13 -30.08 27.95 -15.49
CA SER A 13 -29.34 29.20 -15.29
C SER A 13 -30.23 30.20 -14.54
N SER A 14 -29.59 31.23 -13.97
CA SER A 14 -30.13 32.48 -13.39
C SER A 14 -30.65 32.36 -11.93
N ASP A 15 -30.36 33.25 -10.98
CA ASP A 15 -29.75 34.59 -11.02
C ASP A 15 -29.27 35.06 -9.62
N ARG A 16 -28.27 35.95 -9.65
CA ARG A 16 -27.95 37.10 -8.76
C ARG A 16 -28.25 37.06 -7.26
N CYS A 17 -27.21 37.38 -6.47
CA CYS A 17 -27.29 38.51 -5.52
C CYS A 17 -25.90 39.10 -5.18
N THR A 18 -25.78 40.42 -5.32
CA THR A 18 -24.65 41.29 -4.97
C THR A 18 -24.88 41.97 -3.62
N SER A 19 -23.86 42.05 -2.75
CA SER A 19 -23.54 43.16 -1.82
C SER A 19 -22.34 42.74 -0.97
N LEU A 20 -21.16 43.37 -1.08
CA LEU A 20 -20.71 44.65 -0.51
C LEU A 20 -20.72 44.70 1.03
N SER A 21 -19.48 44.65 1.56
CA SER A 21 -18.90 45.42 2.66
C SER A 21 -19.65 45.57 3.98
N GLU A 22 -19.03 45.12 5.08
CA GLU A 22 -18.89 45.99 6.25
C GLU A 22 -17.75 45.54 7.18
N SER A 23 -16.89 46.52 7.48
CA SER A 23 -15.81 46.55 8.45
C SER A 23 -16.34 46.70 9.88
N GLY A 24 -15.79 45.95 10.84
CA GLY A 24 -16.15 46.09 12.25
C GLY A 24 -14.98 45.79 13.19
N ASN A 25 -14.59 46.82 13.95
CA ASN A 25 -13.49 46.91 14.91
C ASN A 25 -13.48 45.85 16.02
N LEU A 26 -12.28 45.44 16.47
CA LEU A 26 -12.07 44.74 17.74
C LEU A 26 -11.05 45.50 18.60
N SER A 27 -11.54 46.01 19.73
CA SER A 27 -10.80 46.75 20.74
C SER A 27 -10.64 45.90 22.01
N THR A 28 -9.39 45.82 22.48
CA THR A 28 -8.89 45.84 23.87
C THR A 28 -9.44 44.88 24.96
N ALA A 29 -8.46 44.19 25.58
CA ALA A 29 -8.37 43.41 26.83
C ALA A 29 -8.96 44.09 28.10
N PRO A 30 -8.97 43.53 29.36
CA PRO A 30 -8.06 42.51 29.95
C PRO A 30 -8.70 41.50 30.97
N PRO A 31 -7.89 40.63 31.65
CA PRO A 31 -8.37 39.56 32.54
C PRO A 31 -8.15 39.83 34.04
N THR A 32 -8.89 39.12 34.89
CA THR A 32 -8.67 39.04 36.35
C THR A 32 -8.96 37.64 36.92
N HIS A 33 -7.97 37.09 37.63
CA HIS A 33 -7.96 36.35 38.93
C HIS A 33 -9.31 35.78 39.49
N ALA A 34 -9.42 34.66 40.23
CA ALA A 34 -8.51 33.74 40.91
C ALA A 34 -9.30 32.55 41.56
N SER A 35 -8.53 31.59 42.11
CA SER A 35 -8.76 30.80 43.35
C SER A 35 -9.70 29.56 43.39
N LYS A 36 -9.08 28.42 43.76
CA LYS A 36 -9.56 27.19 44.46
C LYS A 36 -10.19 27.53 45.86
N PRO A 37 -10.76 26.61 46.71
CA PRO A 37 -10.54 25.14 46.84
C PRO A 37 -11.72 24.22 47.32
N LEU A 38 -11.42 22.91 47.47
CA LEU A 38 -11.82 21.85 48.44
C LEU A 38 -13.08 22.03 49.33
N ALA A 39 -13.84 21.03 49.83
CA ALA A 39 -13.62 19.62 50.20
C ALA A 39 -14.97 18.95 50.63
N GLN A 40 -14.92 17.62 50.89
CA GLN A 40 -15.76 16.80 51.83
C GLN A 40 -17.25 16.60 51.49
N GLY A 41 -17.88 15.42 51.54
CA GLY A 41 -17.55 14.11 52.12
C GLY A 41 -18.44 13.83 53.33
N VAL A 42 -19.53 13.07 53.19
CA VAL A 42 -20.24 12.40 54.31
C VAL A 42 -20.94 11.12 53.82
N ASN A 43 -20.53 9.98 54.40
CA ASN A 43 -21.26 8.71 54.46
C ASN A 43 -22.38 8.78 55.53
N MET A 44 -23.44 7.98 55.41
CA MET A 44 -23.98 7.17 56.53
C MET A 44 -25.08 6.22 56.03
N ALA A 45 -25.14 5.07 56.69
CA ALA A 45 -25.80 3.83 56.32
C ALA A 45 -27.07 3.55 57.15
N SER A 46 -27.58 2.31 57.01
CA SER A 46 -28.54 1.57 57.88
C SER A 46 -30.03 1.78 57.54
N ASN A 47 -30.97 0.81 57.54
CA ASN A 47 -31.13 -0.54 58.13
C ASN A 47 -32.18 -1.35 57.31
N LEU A 48 -32.05 -2.69 57.14
CA LEU A 48 -32.87 -3.79 57.73
C LEU A 48 -34.40 -3.55 57.70
N GLU A 49 -35.31 -4.43 57.22
CA GLU A 49 -35.54 -5.84 57.58
C GLU A 49 -36.63 -6.53 56.68
N HIS A 50 -36.98 -7.79 57.00
CA HIS A 50 -37.60 -8.92 56.25
C HIS A 50 -39.03 -8.87 55.60
N VAL A 51 -39.16 -9.49 54.39
CA VAL A 51 -39.94 -10.70 53.91
C VAL A 51 -41.29 -11.06 54.62
N PRO A 52 -42.43 -11.41 53.94
CA PRO A 52 -42.58 -12.60 53.07
C PRO A 52 -43.57 -12.59 51.86
N GLN A 53 -43.51 -13.74 51.15
CA GLN A 53 -44.19 -14.21 49.94
C GLN A 53 -45.74 -14.08 49.94
N ASP A 54 -46.35 -13.89 48.76
CA ASP A 54 -47.28 -14.86 48.17
C ASP A 54 -47.62 -14.57 46.68
N THR A 55 -48.17 -15.60 46.07
CA THR A 55 -48.52 -15.90 44.68
C THR A 55 -49.58 -15.02 43.99
N SER A 56 -49.43 -14.83 42.67
CA SER A 56 -50.42 -15.21 41.63
C SER A 56 -50.42 -14.30 40.40
N ARG A 57 -50.73 -14.93 39.27
CA ARG A 57 -50.88 -14.36 37.92
C ARG A 57 -51.96 -13.27 37.88
N LYS A 58 -51.69 -12.15 37.21
CA LYS A 58 -52.61 -11.51 36.23
C LYS A 58 -51.96 -10.35 35.48
N ASN A 59 -52.14 -10.38 34.16
CA ASN A 59 -51.87 -9.33 33.19
C ASN A 59 -52.35 -7.95 33.65
N ARG A 60 -51.50 -6.92 33.55
CA ARG A 60 -51.94 -5.53 33.31
C ARG A 60 -50.89 -4.76 32.51
N LYS A 61 -51.27 -4.44 31.28
CA LYS A 61 -50.60 -3.49 30.39
C LYS A 61 -50.87 -2.07 30.87
N TYR A 62 -49.89 -1.40 31.47
CA TYR A 62 -49.88 0.07 31.59
C TYR A 62 -48.43 0.53 31.75
N PHE A 63 -47.83 0.96 30.64
CA PHE A 63 -47.09 2.23 30.51
C PHE A 63 -46.77 2.39 29.02
N THR A 64 -47.74 3.03 28.36
CA THR A 64 -47.63 3.64 27.05
C THR A 64 -46.66 4.82 27.15
N GLN A 65 -45.72 4.89 26.20
CA GLN A 65 -45.01 6.11 25.79
C GLN A 65 -44.35 6.97 26.88
N VAL A 66 -43.05 6.75 27.07
CA VAL A 66 -42.11 7.86 27.30
C VAL A 66 -40.91 7.64 26.38
N GLN A 67 -40.88 8.35 25.24
CA GLN A 67 -39.64 8.51 24.48
C GLN A 67 -38.76 9.54 25.20
N PRO A 68 -37.46 9.31 25.39
CA PRO A 68 -36.54 10.36 25.81
C PRO A 68 -36.45 11.41 24.69
N SER A 69 -36.67 12.67 25.03
CA SER A 69 -36.75 13.81 24.11
C SER A 69 -35.44 14.20 23.39
N PHE A 70 -34.40 13.37 23.46
CA PHE A 70 -33.12 13.65 22.79
C PHE A 70 -32.44 12.33 22.38
N PHE A 71 -32.92 11.73 21.29
CA PHE A 71 -32.18 10.68 20.58
C PHE A 71 -31.63 11.29 19.29
N VAL A 72 -30.35 11.71 19.32
CA VAL A 72 -29.64 12.03 18.08
C VAL A 72 -29.39 10.69 17.39
N GLN A 73 -30.16 10.40 16.34
CA GLN A 73 -29.91 9.25 15.47
C GLN A 73 -28.52 9.42 14.85
N GLN A 74 -27.51 8.74 15.39
CA GLN A 74 -26.31 8.48 14.63
C GLN A 74 -26.70 7.59 13.44
N PRO A 75 -26.35 7.95 12.20
CA PRO A 75 -26.62 7.09 11.05
C PRO A 75 -25.92 5.74 11.29
N VAL A 76 -26.69 4.65 11.19
CA VAL A 76 -26.12 3.29 11.20
C VAL A 76 -25.30 3.16 9.92
N VAL A 77 -23.99 3.34 10.03
CA VAL A 77 -23.09 3.25 8.87
C VAL A 77 -22.85 1.78 8.58
N GLN A 78 -23.45 1.30 7.50
CA GLN A 78 -23.19 -0.04 6.98
C GLN A 78 -21.88 0.00 6.17
N LEU A 79 -20.82 -0.59 6.70
CA LEU A 79 -19.59 -0.86 5.95
C LEU A 79 -19.84 -2.10 5.09
N GLU A 80 -19.80 -1.93 3.76
CA GLU A 80 -19.94 -3.03 2.80
C GLU A 80 -18.56 -3.45 2.28
N PHE A 81 -18.25 -4.75 2.38
CA PHE A 81 -17.02 -5.36 1.85
C PHE A 81 -17.38 -6.19 0.61
N LEU A 82 -16.64 -6.03 -0.49
CA LEU A 82 -16.86 -6.77 -1.74
C LEU A 82 -16.07 -8.09 -1.76
N ASP A 83 -16.73 -9.19 -2.13
CA ASP A 83 -16.10 -10.48 -2.39
C ASP A 83 -15.75 -10.58 -3.89
N ASN A 84 -14.46 -10.48 -4.22
CA ASN A 84 -13.97 -10.45 -5.60
C ASN A 84 -13.93 -11.83 -6.27
N SER A 85 -14.28 -12.90 -5.55
CA SER A 85 -14.34 -14.24 -6.14
C SER A 85 -15.56 -14.45 -7.06
N ASP A 86 -16.52 -13.51 -7.06
CA ASP A 86 -17.72 -13.58 -7.90
C ASP A 86 -18.30 -12.18 -8.22
N PRO A 87 -17.92 -11.56 -9.36
CA PRO A 87 -18.38 -10.22 -9.74
C PRO A 87 -19.89 -10.14 -10.05
N THR A 88 -20.62 -11.26 -10.05
CA THR A 88 -22.05 -11.30 -10.40
C THR A 88 -23.01 -11.24 -9.22
N LYS A 89 -22.52 -11.26 -7.97
CA LYS A 89 -23.38 -11.33 -6.77
C LYS A 89 -23.87 -9.97 -6.28
N GLY A 90 -24.76 -9.35 -7.06
CA GLY A 90 -25.78 -8.45 -6.51
C GLY A 90 -26.92 -9.25 -5.87
N ARG A 91 -26.90 -9.40 -4.54
CA ARG A 91 -27.98 -9.86 -3.63
C ARG A 91 -28.90 -11.05 -4.06
N VAL A 92 -28.94 -12.06 -3.18
CA VAL A 92 -29.90 -13.19 -3.02
C VAL A 92 -29.61 -14.47 -3.79
N VAL A 93 -29.07 -15.50 -3.11
CA VAL A 93 -29.29 -16.92 -3.47
C VAL A 93 -29.33 -17.81 -2.21
N ARG A 94 -30.52 -18.06 -1.65
CA ARG A 94 -30.76 -19.19 -0.70
C ARG A 94 -31.32 -20.44 -1.37
N LYS A 95 -31.52 -20.47 -2.70
CA LYS A 95 -32.23 -21.58 -3.37
C LYS A 95 -31.35 -22.58 -4.13
N LYS A 96 -30.18 -22.21 -4.66
CA LYS A 96 -29.38 -23.11 -5.52
C LYS A 96 -28.39 -24.05 -4.81
N ALA A 97 -28.10 -23.83 -3.53
CA ALA A 97 -27.17 -24.70 -2.78
C ALA A 97 -27.73 -26.13 -2.55
N ARG A 98 -29.07 -26.26 -2.42
CA ARG A 98 -29.72 -27.57 -2.21
C ARG A 98 -29.70 -28.43 -3.48
N GLU A 99 -29.84 -27.81 -4.66
CA GLU A 99 -29.78 -28.51 -5.95
C GLU A 99 -28.37 -29.00 -6.26
N TRP A 100 -27.34 -28.20 -5.94
CA TRP A 100 -25.95 -28.58 -6.17
C TRP A 100 -25.51 -29.76 -5.27
N VAL A 101 -25.92 -29.77 -4.00
CA VAL A 101 -25.64 -30.90 -3.08
C VAL A 101 -26.38 -32.17 -3.53
N ALA A 102 -27.61 -32.06 -4.04
CA ALA A 102 -28.36 -33.19 -4.57
C ALA A 102 -27.71 -33.78 -5.84
N LEU A 103 -27.16 -32.93 -6.72
CA LEU A 103 -26.42 -33.34 -7.92
C LEU A 103 -25.12 -34.07 -7.60
N ASN A 104 -24.35 -33.59 -6.61
CA ASN A 104 -23.09 -34.23 -6.23
C ASN A 104 -23.29 -35.52 -5.45
N LYS A 105 -24.37 -35.63 -4.66
CA LYS A 105 -24.71 -36.89 -3.97
C LYS A 105 -25.10 -38.00 -4.96
N LYS A 106 -25.72 -37.66 -6.10
CA LYS A 106 -26.03 -38.61 -7.19
C LYS A 106 -24.79 -39.04 -7.98
N LYS A 107 -23.79 -38.17 -8.15
CA LYS A 107 -22.51 -38.50 -8.82
C LYS A 107 -21.61 -39.39 -7.97
N ALA A 108 -21.66 -39.25 -6.65
CA ALA A 108 -20.87 -40.08 -5.73
C ALA A 108 -21.38 -41.54 -5.64
N SER A 109 -22.69 -41.78 -5.85
CA SER A 109 -23.26 -43.14 -5.75
C SER A 109 -23.10 -43.99 -7.02
N THR A 110 -22.60 -43.42 -8.12
CA THR A 110 -22.49 -44.11 -9.42
C THR A 110 -21.07 -44.52 -9.81
N SER A 111 -20.05 -44.21 -8.99
CA SER A 111 -18.64 -44.50 -9.28
C SER A 111 -18.02 -45.60 -8.39
N GLY A 112 -18.81 -46.63 -8.07
CA GLY A 112 -18.32 -47.83 -7.38
C GLY A 112 -17.82 -48.89 -8.36
N GLY A 113 -16.51 -49.20 -8.32
CA GLY A 113 -16.02 -50.52 -8.69
C GLY A 113 -14.77 -50.58 -9.57
N ARG A 114 -13.58 -50.61 -8.95
CA ARG A 114 -12.45 -51.42 -9.47
C ARG A 114 -11.44 -51.72 -8.35
N LYS A 115 -11.46 -52.98 -7.90
CA LYS A 115 -10.42 -53.59 -7.07
C LYS A 115 -9.11 -53.66 -7.87
N ARG A 116 -7.98 -53.32 -7.26
CA ARG A 116 -6.64 -53.61 -7.79
C ARG A 116 -5.83 -54.33 -6.71
N GLU A 117 -5.24 -55.45 -7.12
CA GLU A 117 -4.49 -56.41 -6.32
C GLU A 117 -3.07 -55.93 -6.01
N ALA A 118 -2.52 -56.47 -4.92
CA ALA A 118 -1.18 -56.20 -4.41
C ALA A 118 -0.12 -57.18 -4.97
N PRO A 119 1.16 -56.78 -5.01
CA PRO A 119 2.25 -57.75 -4.98
C PRO A 119 3.24 -57.56 -3.83
N LYS A 120 3.95 -58.67 -3.55
CA LYS A 120 4.75 -59.01 -2.37
C LYS A 120 6.19 -58.46 -2.36
N ARG A 121 6.69 -58.27 -1.13
CA ARG A 121 8.05 -58.35 -0.54
C ARG A 121 9.27 -58.67 -1.44
N LYS A 122 10.41 -58.07 -1.07
CA LYS A 122 11.65 -58.80 -0.68
C LYS A 122 12.63 -57.93 0.15
N ASP A 123 13.34 -58.63 1.04
CA ASP A 123 14.21 -58.20 2.15
C ASP A 123 15.65 -57.82 1.75
N HIS A 124 16.37 -57.13 2.66
CA HIS A 124 17.75 -57.36 3.18
C HIS A 124 18.26 -56.05 3.83
N ALA A 125 18.37 -55.90 5.16
CA ALA A 125 19.32 -56.48 6.15
C ALA A 125 20.73 -55.82 6.13
N VAL A 126 21.13 -55.17 7.25
CA VAL A 126 22.46 -55.10 7.93
C VAL A 126 22.27 -54.22 9.20
N GLN A 127 22.14 -54.81 10.40
CA GLN A 127 23.12 -54.99 11.50
C GLN A 127 23.55 -53.72 12.26
N ARG A 128 23.11 -53.59 13.54
CA ARG A 128 23.89 -53.79 14.81
C ARG A 128 24.60 -52.49 15.25
N THR A 129 24.66 -52.05 16.52
CA THR A 129 24.47 -52.68 17.84
C THR A 129 24.45 -51.58 18.93
N ASP A 130 23.62 -51.81 19.96
CA ASP A 130 23.91 -51.70 21.41
C ASP A 130 24.30 -50.35 22.06
N SER A 131 23.89 -49.99 23.29
CA SER A 131 22.99 -50.58 24.30
C SER A 131 23.00 -49.72 25.59
N VAL A 132 22.02 -49.98 26.48
CA VAL A 132 22.07 -49.94 27.98
C VAL A 132 21.85 -48.56 28.66
N VAL A 133 20.66 -48.25 29.24
CA VAL A 133 20.05 -48.65 30.57
C VAL A 133 20.53 -47.71 31.70
N ALA A 134 19.78 -47.22 32.70
CA ALA A 134 18.37 -47.20 33.14
C ALA A 134 18.27 -46.12 34.27
N THR A 135 17.14 -45.65 34.80
CA THR A 135 16.34 -46.31 35.87
C THR A 135 15.40 -45.27 36.54
N ARG A 136 14.09 -45.61 36.69
CA ARG A 136 13.07 -45.36 37.76
C ARG A 136 12.98 -43.99 38.48
N GLN A 137 11.89 -43.51 39.09
CA GLN A 137 10.50 -43.89 39.49
C GLN A 137 9.86 -42.55 39.94
N GLY A 138 8.60 -42.20 39.65
CA GLY A 138 7.43 -42.53 40.48
C GLY A 138 6.78 -41.27 41.10
N GLN A 139 5.46 -41.34 41.38
CA GLN A 139 4.54 -40.36 42.04
C GLN A 139 3.87 -39.32 41.14
N SER A 140 2.61 -38.92 41.31
CA SER A 140 1.42 -39.44 42.01
C SER A 140 0.27 -38.52 41.58
N LEU A 141 -0.94 -39.05 41.43
CA LEU A 141 -2.15 -38.30 41.06
C LEU A 141 -2.73 -37.56 42.29
N SER A 142 -3.17 -36.31 42.08
CA SER A 142 -4.36 -35.78 42.77
C SER A 142 -5.02 -34.65 41.96
N PRO A 143 -6.36 -34.64 41.82
CA PRO A 143 -7.10 -33.61 41.11
C PRO A 143 -7.69 -32.58 42.10
N THR A 144 -7.68 -31.30 41.73
CA THR A 144 -8.70 -30.23 42.01
C THR A 144 -8.02 -28.85 42.05
N GLY A 145 -8.58 -27.89 41.33
CA GLY A 145 -8.19 -26.49 41.42
C GLY A 145 -8.39 -25.72 40.12
N ARG A 146 -9.43 -24.87 40.09
CA ARG A 146 -9.73 -23.92 39.01
C ARG A 146 -8.46 -23.25 38.47
N ARG A 147 -8.16 -23.48 37.19
CA ARG A 147 -7.13 -22.75 36.45
C ARG A 147 -7.67 -21.37 36.08
N VAL A 148 -7.20 -20.36 36.80
CA VAL A 148 -7.05 -19.01 36.22
C VAL A 148 -6.06 -19.16 35.07
N VAL A 149 -6.47 -18.76 33.87
CA VAL A 149 -5.59 -18.74 32.69
C VAL A 149 -4.58 -17.61 32.91
N THR A 150 -3.44 -17.94 33.53
CA THR A 150 -2.25 -17.10 33.47
C THR A 150 -1.78 -17.12 32.01
N PRO A 151 -1.49 -15.96 31.38
CA PRO A 151 -0.94 -15.96 30.04
C PRO A 151 0.38 -16.74 30.09
N LEU A 152 0.43 -17.85 29.36
CA LEU A 152 1.64 -18.65 29.19
C LEU A 152 2.70 -17.71 28.63
N GLY A 153 3.74 -17.41 29.42
CA GLY A 153 4.93 -16.76 28.89
C GLY A 153 5.47 -17.58 27.72
N PRO A 154 6.10 -16.93 26.72
CA PRO A 154 6.56 -17.63 25.54
C PRO A 154 7.53 -18.74 25.95
N LEU A 155 7.23 -19.97 25.50
CA LEU A 155 8.09 -21.13 25.70
C LEU A 155 9.43 -20.82 25.05
N ARG A 156 10.48 -20.77 25.87
CA ARG A 156 11.86 -20.56 25.40
C ARG A 156 12.36 -21.89 24.83
N ASP A 157 12.97 -21.85 23.65
CA ASP A 157 13.65 -23.03 23.09
C ASP A 157 14.71 -23.52 24.08
N ILE A 158 14.64 -24.82 24.38
CA ILE A 158 15.46 -25.56 25.35
C ILE A 158 16.95 -25.54 24.93
N SER A 159 17.25 -25.27 23.66
CA SER A 159 18.61 -25.30 23.12
C SER A 159 19.35 -23.95 23.11
N GLY A 160 18.68 -22.80 23.34
CA GLY A 160 19.36 -21.51 23.15
C GLY A 160 18.83 -20.27 23.89
N GLN A 161 17.81 -20.39 24.76
CA GLN A 161 17.12 -19.23 25.36
C GLN A 161 16.61 -18.18 24.36
N LYS A 162 16.60 -18.49 23.05
CA LYS A 162 16.08 -17.61 22.02
C LYS A 162 14.57 -17.80 21.93
N PHE A 163 13.86 -16.68 21.91
CA PHE A 163 12.42 -16.63 21.63
C PHE A 163 12.21 -17.15 20.21
N ASP A 164 11.46 -18.25 20.06
CA ASP A 164 10.97 -18.67 18.75
C ASP A 164 9.76 -17.79 18.39
N PRO A 165 9.88 -16.88 17.41
CA PRO A 165 8.77 -16.02 17.02
C PRO A 165 7.62 -16.78 16.33
N PHE A 166 7.81 -18.05 15.95
CA PHE A 166 6.84 -18.85 15.22
C PHE A 166 5.89 -19.64 16.12
N ASP A 167 6.28 -19.92 17.37
CA ASP A 167 5.46 -20.64 18.35
C ASP A 167 4.21 -19.87 18.81
N VAL A 168 4.23 -18.54 18.64
CA VAL A 168 3.12 -17.65 19.04
C VAL A 168 2.16 -17.33 17.88
N LEU A 169 2.36 -17.94 16.71
CA LEU A 169 1.54 -17.64 15.54
C LEU A 169 0.11 -18.19 15.68
N PRO A 170 -0.93 -17.39 15.34
CA PRO A 170 -2.31 -17.86 15.38
C PRO A 170 -2.53 -19.08 14.48
N ASN A 171 -3.21 -20.12 14.99
CA ASN A 171 -3.59 -21.26 14.16
C ASN A 171 -4.65 -20.84 13.13
N VAL A 172 -4.29 -20.92 11.85
CA VAL A 172 -5.14 -20.57 10.69
C VAL A 172 -5.75 -21.80 9.99
N GLY A 173 -5.53 -23.01 10.49
CA GLY A 173 -6.13 -24.24 9.96
C GLY A 173 -5.46 -24.80 8.70
N ARG A 174 -4.26 -24.32 8.34
CA ARG A 174 -3.41 -24.82 7.25
C ARG A 174 -1.94 -24.79 7.65
N LYS A 175 -1.12 -25.58 6.95
CA LYS A 175 0.35 -25.46 7.03
C LYS A 175 0.76 -24.15 6.37
N ILE A 176 1.61 -23.38 7.04
CA ILE A 176 2.04 -22.05 6.63
C ILE A 176 3.55 -21.93 6.50
N ASP A 177 4.30 -23.00 6.80
CA ASP A 177 5.76 -22.99 6.86
C ASP A 177 6.37 -22.54 5.53
N HIS A 178 5.78 -22.94 4.40
CA HIS A 178 6.21 -22.53 3.06
C HIS A 178 5.97 -21.05 2.75
N ILE A 179 4.96 -20.43 3.36
CA ILE A 179 4.65 -19.00 3.21
C ILE A 179 5.64 -18.18 4.04
N VAL A 180 5.88 -18.63 5.27
CA VAL A 180 6.87 -18.05 6.18
C VAL A 180 8.27 -18.13 5.57
N GLU A 181 8.66 -19.31 5.06
CA GLU A 181 9.92 -19.51 4.37
C GLU A 181 10.05 -18.55 3.17
N TYR A 182 9.04 -18.50 2.29
CA TYR A 182 9.05 -17.56 1.17
C TYR A 182 9.21 -16.10 1.61
N PHE A 183 8.48 -15.65 2.63
CA PHE A 183 8.60 -14.28 3.14
C PHE A 183 10.03 -13.95 3.58
N LEU A 184 10.67 -14.90 4.27
CA LEU A 184 11.98 -14.71 4.89
C LEU A 184 13.14 -14.88 3.91
N THR A 185 12.97 -15.64 2.83
CA THR A 185 14.07 -15.95 1.89
C THR A 185 13.93 -15.32 0.52
N SER A 186 12.70 -15.06 0.06
CA SER A 186 12.42 -14.85 -1.36
C SER A 186 11.47 -13.69 -1.64
N CYS A 187 10.93 -13.02 -0.62
CA CYS A 187 10.07 -11.86 -0.82
C CYS A 187 10.90 -10.71 -1.41
N PRO A 188 10.50 -10.15 -2.57
CA PRO A 188 11.29 -9.15 -3.28
C PRO A 188 11.37 -7.79 -2.56
N GLU A 189 10.52 -7.55 -1.57
CA GLU A 189 10.53 -6.31 -0.78
C GLU A 189 11.23 -6.52 0.58
N GLU A 190 12.36 -5.83 0.78
CA GLU A 190 12.76 -5.50 2.15
C GLU A 190 11.75 -4.48 2.67
N VAL A 191 10.83 -4.91 3.55
CA VAL A 191 9.94 -3.96 4.23
C VAL A 191 10.84 -2.95 4.97
N PRO A 192 10.80 -1.66 4.63
CA PRO A 192 11.73 -0.69 5.21
C PRO A 192 11.63 -0.68 6.74
N CYS A 193 12.78 -0.63 7.41
CA CYS A 193 12.88 -0.69 8.89
C CYS A 193 12.45 -2.04 9.51
N CYS A 194 12.45 -3.14 8.74
CA CYS A 194 12.13 -4.47 9.24
C CYS A 194 13.39 -5.28 9.61
N ASP A 195 13.44 -5.77 10.84
CA ASP A 195 14.50 -6.66 11.35
C ASP A 195 14.21 -8.15 11.12
N ASP A 196 13.10 -8.51 10.44
CA ASP A 196 12.63 -9.90 10.33
C ASP A 196 13.62 -10.84 9.65
N ARG A 197 14.43 -10.34 8.72
CA ARG A 197 15.50 -11.14 8.08
C ARG A 197 16.53 -11.65 9.08
N TYR A 198 16.72 -10.96 10.22
CA TYR A 198 17.65 -11.39 11.26
C TYR A 198 17.02 -12.42 12.22
N ALA A 199 15.69 -12.55 12.21
CA ALA A 199 14.98 -13.55 13.01
C ALA A 199 15.12 -14.97 12.43
N TRP A 200 15.27 -15.09 11.10
CA TRP A 200 15.40 -16.37 10.40
C TRP A 200 16.86 -16.70 10.10
N ARG A 201 17.39 -17.78 10.70
CA ARG A 201 18.75 -18.29 10.44
C ARG A 201 19.82 -17.17 10.44
N SER A 202 19.87 -16.42 11.54
CA SER A 202 20.77 -15.28 11.73
C SER A 202 22.21 -15.58 11.28
N LEU A 203 22.60 -15.03 10.13
CA LEU A 203 23.99 -15.01 9.66
C LEU A 203 24.87 -14.09 10.54
N GLN A 204 24.23 -13.21 11.33
CA GLN A 204 24.88 -12.29 12.27
C GLN A 204 24.30 -12.48 13.68
N PRO A 205 24.82 -13.44 14.46
CA PRO A 205 24.23 -13.85 15.75
C PRO A 205 24.14 -12.74 16.82
N PHE A 206 24.73 -11.57 16.58
CA PHE A 206 24.83 -10.46 17.54
C PHE A 206 23.77 -9.36 17.38
N LYS A 207 23.00 -9.30 16.29
CA LYS A 207 21.90 -8.32 16.17
C LYS A 207 20.60 -8.95 16.67
N GLN A 208 20.15 -8.51 17.85
CA GLN A 208 18.81 -8.86 18.33
C GLN A 208 17.76 -8.06 17.55
N PRO A 209 16.76 -8.72 16.93
CA PRO A 209 15.69 -8.00 16.24
C PRO A 209 14.91 -7.16 17.25
N SER A 210 14.67 -5.88 16.94
CA SER A 210 13.85 -5.04 17.80
C SER A 210 12.39 -5.51 17.73
N PRO A 211 11.70 -5.72 18.87
CA PRO A 211 10.29 -6.08 18.90
C PRO A 211 9.39 -5.09 18.13
N HIS A 212 9.81 -3.83 18.06
CA HIS A 212 9.06 -2.75 17.44
C HIS A 212 9.33 -2.62 15.93
N ASN A 213 10.32 -3.35 15.40
CA ASN A 213 10.76 -3.31 14.01
C ASN A 213 10.55 -4.66 13.31
N SER A 214 9.64 -5.51 13.81
CA SER A 214 9.35 -6.81 13.21
C SER A 214 7.96 -6.81 12.58
N VAL A 215 7.88 -7.01 11.26
CA VAL A 215 6.60 -7.12 10.54
C VAL A 215 5.89 -8.39 10.98
N LEU A 216 6.61 -9.51 11.12
CA LEU A 216 6.09 -10.77 11.64
C LEU A 216 5.44 -10.57 13.01
N ARG A 217 6.10 -9.87 13.92
CA ARG A 217 5.54 -9.60 15.26
C ARG A 217 4.35 -8.65 15.21
N ALA A 218 4.47 -7.56 14.45
CA ALA A 218 3.37 -6.60 14.29
C ALA A 218 2.12 -7.31 13.74
N MET A 219 2.29 -8.16 12.73
CA MET A 219 1.22 -8.92 12.09
C MET A 219 0.73 -10.07 12.96
N ALA A 220 1.56 -10.67 13.81
CA ALA A 220 1.14 -11.72 14.75
C ALA A 220 0.33 -11.20 15.95
N THR A 221 0.27 -9.88 16.19
CA THR A 221 -0.39 -9.29 17.36
C THR A 221 -1.90 -9.63 17.44
N GLU A 222 -2.58 -9.60 16.30
CA GLU A 222 -3.99 -9.99 16.20
C GLU A 222 -4.17 -11.01 15.07
N ARG A 223 -5.13 -11.92 15.27
CA ARG A 223 -5.48 -12.96 14.29
C ARG A 223 -5.72 -12.37 12.89
N VAL A 224 -6.42 -11.23 12.81
CA VAL A 224 -6.75 -10.59 11.53
C VAL A 224 -5.50 -10.12 10.78
N SER A 225 -4.55 -9.49 11.48
CA SER A 225 -3.30 -9.03 10.88
C SER A 225 -2.46 -10.19 10.40
N PHE A 226 -2.44 -11.31 11.13
CA PHE A 226 -1.67 -12.48 10.74
C PHE A 226 -2.23 -13.13 9.47
N ILE A 227 -3.55 -13.29 9.38
CA ILE A 227 -4.21 -13.83 8.19
C ILE A 227 -3.97 -12.92 6.98
N LEU A 228 -3.93 -11.61 7.18
CA LEU A 228 -3.69 -10.67 6.08
C LEU A 228 -2.24 -10.64 5.63
N TRP A 229 -1.30 -10.83 6.55
CA TRP A 229 0.09 -11.06 6.18
C TRP A 229 0.25 -12.34 5.34
N LEU A 230 -0.46 -13.43 5.69
CA LEU A 230 -0.49 -14.65 4.87
C LEU A 230 -1.11 -14.37 3.48
N PHE A 231 -2.21 -13.62 3.43
CA PHE A 231 -2.82 -13.20 2.17
C PHE A 231 -1.85 -12.36 1.31
N ALA A 232 -1.23 -11.33 1.87
CA ALA A 232 -0.27 -10.49 1.15
C ALA A 232 0.92 -11.28 0.63
N THR A 233 1.50 -12.13 1.47
CA THR A 233 2.67 -12.95 1.11
C THR A 233 2.34 -13.94 -0.01
N THR A 234 1.19 -14.63 0.09
CA THR A 234 0.74 -15.57 -0.95
C THR A 234 0.38 -14.85 -2.25
N LEU A 235 -0.26 -13.68 -2.17
CA LEU A 235 -0.56 -12.85 -3.32
C LEU A 235 0.71 -12.41 -4.06
N ILE A 236 1.73 -11.93 -3.33
CA ILE A 236 3.01 -11.53 -3.92
C ILE A 236 3.69 -12.75 -4.57
N ARG A 237 3.83 -13.85 -3.82
CA ARG A 237 4.45 -15.10 -4.32
C ARG A 237 3.80 -15.57 -5.62
N ASP A 238 2.48 -15.68 -5.62
CA ASP A 238 1.76 -16.23 -6.76
C ASP A 238 1.68 -15.22 -7.91
N GLY A 239 1.60 -13.92 -7.60
CA GLY A 239 1.67 -12.81 -8.55
C GLY A 239 2.99 -12.75 -9.32
N MET A 240 4.11 -13.04 -8.67
CA MET A 240 5.43 -13.17 -9.34
C MET A 240 5.45 -14.29 -10.39
N THR A 241 4.59 -15.30 -10.26
CA THR A 241 4.42 -16.38 -11.26
C THR A 241 3.30 -16.10 -12.27
N GLY A 242 2.67 -14.92 -12.19
CA GLY A 242 1.53 -14.53 -13.02
C GLY A 242 0.17 -15.03 -12.53
N ASN A 243 0.11 -15.79 -11.42
CA ASN A 243 -1.12 -16.38 -10.88
C ASN A 243 -1.62 -15.65 -9.63
N TRP A 244 -2.11 -14.42 -9.79
CA TRP A 244 -2.55 -13.56 -8.68
C TRP A 244 -3.67 -14.15 -7.79
N TRP A 245 -4.43 -15.15 -8.27
CA TRP A 245 -5.61 -15.68 -7.58
C TRP A 245 -5.55 -17.18 -7.37
N SER A 246 -4.43 -17.67 -6.84
CA SER A 246 -4.33 -19.06 -6.44
C SER A 246 -5.41 -19.43 -5.40
N GLN A 247 -5.74 -20.71 -5.30
CA GLN A 247 -6.70 -21.20 -4.29
C GLN A 247 -6.24 -20.87 -2.85
N GLU A 248 -4.93 -20.78 -2.62
CA GLU A 248 -4.37 -20.43 -1.31
C GLU A 248 -4.52 -18.93 -1.03
N CYS A 249 -4.23 -18.07 -2.01
CA CYS A 249 -4.44 -16.63 -1.94
C CYS A 249 -5.92 -16.30 -1.66
N VAL A 250 -6.84 -16.87 -2.46
CA VAL A 250 -8.29 -16.69 -2.29
C VAL A 250 -8.75 -17.18 -0.91
N HIS A 251 -8.21 -18.28 -0.41
CA HIS A 251 -8.54 -18.78 0.91
C HIS A 251 -8.21 -17.77 2.02
N PHE A 252 -6.99 -17.24 2.04
CA PHE A 252 -6.60 -16.25 3.05
C PHE A 252 -7.31 -14.92 2.86
N TYR A 253 -7.60 -14.51 1.62
CA TYR A 253 -8.45 -13.36 1.33
C TYR A 253 -9.84 -13.51 1.98
N THR A 254 -10.53 -14.63 1.73
CA THR A 254 -11.86 -14.90 2.29
C THR A 254 -11.86 -14.91 3.81
N ILE A 255 -10.89 -15.59 4.45
CA ILE A 255 -10.81 -15.60 5.92
C ILE A 255 -10.50 -14.18 6.44
N GLY A 256 -9.59 -13.46 5.79
CA GLY A 256 -9.25 -12.08 6.15
C GLY A 256 -10.47 -11.16 6.13
N LEU A 257 -11.33 -11.25 5.10
CA LEU A 257 -12.57 -10.49 5.02
C LEU A 257 -13.53 -10.85 6.16
N GLN A 258 -13.69 -12.14 6.48
CA GLN A 258 -14.55 -12.59 7.57
C GLN A 258 -14.06 -12.07 8.93
N GLU A 259 -12.76 -12.11 9.18
CA GLU A 259 -12.17 -11.59 10.42
C GLU A 259 -12.27 -10.06 10.49
N MET A 260 -12.08 -9.35 9.37
CA MET A 260 -12.30 -7.90 9.32
C MET A 260 -13.75 -7.51 9.55
N GLN A 261 -14.70 -8.27 9.01
CA GLN A 261 -16.12 -8.04 9.27
C GLN A 261 -16.43 -8.19 10.76
N LYS A 262 -15.90 -9.23 11.42
CA LYS A 262 -16.03 -9.40 12.89
C LYS A 262 -15.34 -8.28 13.66
N ALA A 263 -14.18 -7.79 13.20
CA ALA A 263 -13.49 -6.69 13.86
C ALA A 263 -14.25 -5.36 13.70
N SER A 264 -14.94 -5.16 12.57
CA SER A 264 -15.70 -3.94 12.27
C SER A 264 -16.96 -3.77 13.12
N THR A 265 -17.51 -4.85 13.70
CA THR A 265 -18.66 -4.78 14.61
C THR A 265 -18.31 -4.31 16.02
N ARG A 266 -17.01 -4.17 16.33
CA ARG A 266 -16.55 -3.55 17.58
C ARG A 266 -16.95 -2.07 17.62
N SER A 267 -17.01 -1.47 18.80
CA SER A 267 -17.21 -0.02 18.88
C SER A 267 -16.02 0.69 18.23
N VAL A 268 -16.26 1.85 17.61
CA VAL A 268 -15.23 2.63 16.91
C VAL A 268 -14.03 2.96 17.84
N THR A 269 -14.31 3.22 19.12
CA THR A 269 -13.28 3.44 20.16
C THR A 269 -12.36 2.24 20.39
N GLN A 270 -12.75 1.05 19.96
CA GLN A 270 -12.00 -0.20 20.07
C GLN A 270 -11.28 -0.57 18.76
N TYR A 271 -11.32 0.27 17.72
CA TYR A 271 -10.54 0.02 16.51
C TYR A 271 -9.05 0.13 16.80
N THR A 272 -8.35 -1.01 16.71
CA THR A 272 -6.93 -1.15 17.01
C THR A 272 -6.06 -0.77 15.83
N ASP A 273 -4.77 -0.55 16.06
CA ASP A 273 -3.77 -0.37 14.99
C ASP A 273 -3.76 -1.54 13.99
N SER A 274 -3.93 -2.77 14.49
CA SER A 274 -4.06 -4.00 13.71
C SER A 274 -5.20 -3.93 12.70
N PHE A 275 -6.34 -3.35 13.08
CA PHE A 275 -7.51 -3.16 12.21
C PHE A 275 -7.24 -2.17 11.08
N PHE A 276 -6.55 -1.06 11.36
CA PHE A 276 -6.16 -0.09 10.32
C PHE A 276 -5.09 -0.65 9.39
N CYS A 277 -4.07 -1.33 9.93
CA CYS A 277 -3.06 -2.02 9.14
C CYS A 277 -3.69 -3.10 8.24
N ALA A 278 -4.73 -3.77 8.73
CA ALA A 278 -5.49 -4.74 7.95
C ALA A 278 -6.21 -4.11 6.75
N LEU A 279 -6.90 -2.97 6.94
CA LEU A 279 -7.50 -2.24 5.82
C LEU A 279 -6.44 -1.75 4.83
N ALA A 280 -5.34 -1.19 5.33
CA ALA A 280 -4.22 -0.75 4.51
C ALA A 280 -3.61 -1.91 3.70
N CYS A 281 -3.49 -3.10 4.29
CA CYS A 281 -3.00 -4.30 3.62
C CYS A 281 -3.94 -4.73 2.49
N PHE A 282 -5.26 -4.74 2.70
CA PHE A 282 -6.22 -5.04 1.63
C PHE A 282 -6.12 -4.05 0.47
N THR A 283 -5.97 -2.77 0.79
CA THR A 283 -5.77 -1.70 -0.20
C THR A 283 -4.52 -1.95 -1.04
N ALA A 284 -3.37 -2.17 -0.39
CA ALA A 284 -2.09 -2.42 -1.07
C ALA A 284 -2.12 -3.70 -1.91
N CYS A 285 -2.61 -4.80 -1.36
CA CYS A 285 -2.76 -6.08 -2.07
C CYS A 285 -3.63 -5.93 -3.32
N SER A 286 -4.79 -5.26 -3.19
CA SER A 286 -5.68 -5.02 -4.32
C SER A 286 -4.98 -4.19 -5.41
N ASN A 287 -4.23 -3.16 -5.01
CA ASN A 287 -3.47 -2.32 -5.94
C ASN A 287 -2.35 -3.12 -6.63
N PHE A 288 -1.59 -3.92 -5.89
CA PHE A 288 -0.54 -4.77 -6.47
C PHE A 288 -1.08 -5.77 -7.48
N ALA A 289 -2.26 -6.34 -7.22
CA ALA A 289 -2.93 -7.28 -8.10
C ALA A 289 -3.65 -6.63 -9.30
N GLY A 290 -3.65 -5.31 -9.42
CA GLY A 290 -4.40 -4.59 -10.46
C GLY A 290 -5.91 -4.55 -10.22
N GLN A 291 -6.36 -4.86 -9.01
CA GLN A 291 -7.76 -4.74 -8.59
C GLN A 291 -8.05 -3.31 -8.12
N TRP A 292 -8.08 -2.40 -9.08
CA TRP A 292 -8.26 -0.97 -8.88
C TRP A 292 -9.51 -0.63 -8.07
N LYS A 293 -10.67 -1.20 -8.44
CA LYS A 293 -11.92 -0.87 -7.77
C LYS A 293 -11.97 -1.36 -6.31
N PRO A 294 -11.58 -2.61 -6.01
CA PRO A 294 -11.40 -3.05 -4.62
C PRO A 294 -10.40 -2.21 -3.82
N ALA A 295 -9.27 -1.81 -4.42
CA ALA A 295 -8.29 -0.95 -3.75
C ALA A 295 -8.93 0.37 -3.29
N GLU A 296 -9.72 1.01 -4.16
CA GLU A 296 -10.48 2.22 -3.82
C GLU A 296 -11.46 2.00 -2.67
N LEU A 297 -12.20 0.89 -2.68
CA LEU A 297 -13.19 0.58 -1.65
C LEU A 297 -12.53 0.35 -0.29
N HIS A 298 -11.43 -0.40 -0.24
CA HIS A 298 -10.68 -0.63 0.99
C HIS A 298 -10.04 0.65 1.50
N ARG A 299 -9.53 1.51 0.61
CA ARG A 299 -9.06 2.84 0.94
C ARG A 299 -10.17 3.70 1.54
N ASP A 300 -11.33 3.76 0.89
CA ASP A 300 -12.45 4.58 1.36
C ASP A 300 -12.97 4.10 2.72
N ALA A 301 -13.01 2.78 2.93
CA ALA A 301 -13.32 2.20 4.23
C ALA A 301 -12.28 2.56 5.30
N MET A 302 -10.98 2.57 4.95
CA MET A 302 -9.89 3.00 5.83
C MET A 302 -10.02 4.46 6.23
N VAL A 303 -10.24 5.37 5.28
CA VAL A 303 -10.45 6.81 5.52
C VAL A 303 -11.65 7.00 6.44
N ARG A 304 -12.79 6.38 6.13
CA ARG A 304 -14.01 6.49 6.94
C ARG A 304 -13.83 5.93 8.36
N ALA A 305 -13.11 4.82 8.52
CA ALA A 305 -12.81 4.28 9.85
C ALA A 305 -11.94 5.23 10.68
N LEU A 306 -10.98 5.93 10.03
CA LEU A 306 -10.16 6.95 10.68
C LEU A 306 -11.00 8.18 11.04
N GLU A 307 -11.87 8.66 10.15
CA GLU A 307 -12.81 9.74 10.45
C GLU A 307 -13.68 9.41 11.65
N LEU A 308 -14.28 8.22 11.68
CA LEU A 308 -15.09 7.76 12.80
C LEU A 308 -14.28 7.75 14.10
N LYS A 309 -13.05 7.23 14.08
CA LYS A 309 -12.17 7.19 15.26
C LYS A 309 -11.72 8.58 15.73
N GLY A 310 -11.63 9.53 14.80
CA GLY A 310 -11.24 10.91 15.06
C GLY A 310 -12.40 11.87 15.26
N ASP A 311 -13.60 11.36 15.61
CA ASP A 311 -14.82 12.16 15.81
C ASP A 311 -15.16 13.07 14.61
N GLY A 312 -15.10 12.49 13.40
CA GLY A 312 -15.34 13.16 12.12
C GLY A 312 -14.07 13.73 11.46
N SER A 313 -12.92 13.71 12.12
CA SER A 313 -11.65 14.19 11.57
C SER A 313 -10.69 13.04 11.25
N ALA A 314 -10.45 12.78 9.95
CA ALA A 314 -9.46 11.80 9.52
C ALA A 314 -8.07 12.06 10.13
N MET A 315 -7.68 13.35 10.28
CA MET A 315 -6.41 13.74 10.90
C MET A 315 -6.34 13.30 12.37
N LYS A 316 -7.37 13.58 13.17
CA LYS A 316 -7.41 13.16 14.58
C LYS A 316 -7.38 11.64 14.70
N GLY A 317 -8.13 10.94 13.84
CA GLY A 317 -8.13 9.48 13.79
C GLY A 317 -6.75 8.92 13.46
N LEU A 318 -6.09 9.49 12.45
CA LEU A 318 -4.73 9.11 12.06
C LEU A 318 -3.75 9.35 13.22
N MET A 319 -3.78 10.52 13.86
CA MET A 319 -2.90 10.85 14.99
C MET A 319 -3.15 10.00 16.24
N SER A 320 -4.32 9.39 16.37
CA SER A 320 -4.62 8.43 17.46
C SER A 320 -3.98 7.05 17.25
N CYS A 321 -3.47 6.77 16.05
CA CYS A 321 -2.79 5.53 15.72
C CYS A 321 -1.29 5.62 16.03
N ASN A 322 -0.65 4.47 16.21
CA ASN A 322 0.79 4.42 16.45
C ASN A 322 1.58 4.88 15.21
N SER A 323 2.89 5.12 15.35
CA SER A 323 3.71 5.65 14.24
C SER A 323 3.80 4.72 13.04
N PHE A 324 3.77 3.40 13.23
CA PHE A 324 3.86 2.44 12.13
C PHE A 324 2.56 2.45 11.32
N THR A 325 1.42 2.32 12.00
CA THR A 325 0.09 2.36 11.38
C THR A 325 -0.09 3.63 10.56
N ARG A 326 0.27 4.79 11.11
CA ARG A 326 0.19 6.07 10.38
C ARG A 326 0.96 6.05 9.07
N LYS A 327 2.21 5.55 9.10
CA LYS A 327 3.05 5.43 7.90
C LYS A 327 2.46 4.44 6.90
N ALA A 328 2.00 3.28 7.37
CA ALA A 328 1.41 2.24 6.52
C ALA A 328 0.12 2.74 5.84
N THR A 329 -0.78 3.39 6.57
CA THR A 329 -2.03 3.92 6.00
C THR A 329 -1.77 5.01 4.97
N VAL A 330 -0.82 5.91 5.22
CA VAL A 330 -0.43 6.97 4.25
C VAL A 330 0.21 6.37 3.01
N TRP A 331 1.10 5.39 3.18
CA TRP A 331 1.74 4.71 2.06
C TRP A 331 0.73 3.93 1.19
N CYS A 332 -0.23 3.24 1.80
CA CYS A 332 -1.30 2.56 1.06
C CYS A 332 -2.29 3.55 0.41
N GLU A 333 -2.50 4.72 1.01
CA GLU A 333 -3.25 5.79 0.35
C GLU A 333 -2.55 6.28 -0.92
N PHE A 334 -1.23 6.49 -0.85
CA PHE A 334 -0.46 7.00 -1.99
C PHE A 334 -0.50 6.04 -3.18
N HIS A 335 -0.52 4.73 -2.95
CA HIS A 335 -0.74 3.73 -3.99
C HIS A 335 -2.04 3.94 -4.77
N VAL A 336 -3.16 4.16 -4.07
CA VAL A 336 -4.47 4.38 -4.71
C VAL A 336 -4.52 5.77 -5.35
N ALA A 337 -3.95 6.77 -4.71
CA ALA A 337 -3.84 8.12 -5.26
C ALA A 337 -3.03 8.12 -6.58
N ALA A 338 -1.88 7.42 -6.61
CA ALA A 338 -1.08 7.21 -7.81
C ALA A 338 -1.88 6.49 -8.89
N GLN A 339 -2.55 5.40 -8.53
CA GLN A 339 -3.44 4.66 -9.43
C GLN A 339 -4.57 5.55 -10.00
N GLN A 340 -5.03 6.56 -9.28
CA GLN A 340 -6.12 7.44 -9.74
C GLN A 340 -5.63 8.72 -10.44
N SER A 341 -4.33 9.00 -10.42
CA SER A 341 -3.78 10.34 -10.72
C SER A 341 -4.53 11.41 -9.91
N ALA A 342 -4.62 11.20 -8.60
CA ALA A 342 -5.42 12.00 -7.69
C ALA A 342 -4.63 12.43 -6.46
N ALA A 343 -5.12 13.48 -5.79
CA ALA A 343 -4.63 13.86 -4.49
C ALA A 343 -5.05 12.80 -3.46
N PRO A 344 -4.19 12.46 -2.49
CA PRO A 344 -4.58 11.59 -1.39
C PRO A 344 -5.76 12.15 -0.59
N LYS A 345 -6.68 11.28 -0.18
CA LYS A 345 -7.80 11.64 0.71
C LYS A 345 -7.37 11.78 2.17
N LEU A 346 -6.37 11.00 2.59
CA LEU A 346 -5.80 11.16 3.93
C LEU A 346 -4.93 12.40 3.99
N PRO A 347 -5.01 13.17 5.09
CA PRO A 347 -4.20 14.35 5.24
C PRO A 347 -2.73 13.96 5.43
N TYR A 348 -1.84 14.72 4.80
CA TYR A 348 -0.41 14.50 4.92
C TYR A 348 0.13 15.04 6.24
N CYS A 349 0.82 14.17 6.97
CA CYS A 349 1.58 14.54 8.15
C CYS A 349 3.05 14.34 7.81
N PRO A 350 3.78 15.38 7.38
CA PRO A 350 5.18 15.21 7.07
C PRO A 350 5.90 14.63 8.29
N PRO A 351 6.84 13.70 8.10
CA PRO A 351 7.71 13.27 9.17
C PRO A 351 8.38 14.48 9.85
N PRO A 352 8.82 14.36 11.12
CA PRO A 352 9.61 15.39 11.78
C PRO A 352 10.73 15.90 10.86
N ALA A 353 11.07 17.18 10.98
CA ALA A 353 12.14 17.78 10.17
C ALA A 353 13.38 16.89 10.22
N ALA A 354 13.86 16.51 9.04
CA ALA A 354 15.07 15.75 8.92
C ALA A 354 16.27 16.65 9.22
N ASP A 355 17.37 16.04 9.66
CA ASP A 355 18.67 16.69 9.62
C ASP A 355 18.93 17.24 8.20
N PRO A 356 19.66 18.36 8.07
CA PRO A 356 20.04 18.86 6.76
C PRO A 356 20.80 17.79 5.98
N LEU A 357 20.57 17.74 4.67
CA LEU A 357 21.34 16.88 3.79
C LEU A 357 22.82 17.27 3.83
N PRO A 358 23.75 16.31 3.67
CA PRO A 358 25.16 16.63 3.51
C PRO A 358 25.35 17.67 2.40
N GLU A 359 26.10 18.74 2.70
CA GLU A 359 26.28 19.85 1.75
C GLU A 359 26.76 19.41 0.34
N PRO A 360 27.65 18.42 0.18
CA PRO A 360 28.03 17.93 -1.15
C PRO A 360 26.84 17.38 -1.97
N ILE A 361 25.90 16.70 -1.31
CA ILE A 361 24.69 16.16 -1.95
C ILE A 361 23.75 17.32 -2.30
N ALA A 362 23.52 18.24 -1.36
CA ALA A 362 22.65 19.39 -1.57
C ALA A 362 23.18 20.32 -2.69
N ALA A 363 24.48 20.57 -2.75
CA ALA A 363 25.11 21.36 -3.79
C ALA A 363 25.04 20.66 -5.16
N SER A 364 25.29 19.35 -5.20
CA SER A 364 25.22 18.56 -6.42
C SER A 364 23.79 18.47 -6.96
N SER A 365 22.80 18.28 -6.09
CA SER A 365 21.39 18.24 -6.49
C SER A 365 20.95 19.57 -7.07
N ARG A 366 21.30 20.70 -6.43
CA ARG A 366 21.00 22.05 -6.96
C ARG A 366 21.63 22.29 -8.32
N ARG A 367 22.90 21.90 -8.50
CA ARG A 367 23.60 22.01 -9.78
C ARG A 367 22.89 21.18 -10.85
N LEU A 368 22.62 19.91 -10.59
CA LEU A 368 21.94 19.02 -11.53
C LEU A 368 20.54 19.53 -11.88
N THR A 369 19.74 19.96 -10.90
CA THR A 369 18.43 20.57 -11.14
C THR A 369 18.52 21.78 -12.06
N SER A 370 19.47 22.69 -11.81
CA SER A 370 19.67 23.85 -12.68
C SER A 370 20.00 23.42 -14.11
N THR A 371 20.82 22.39 -14.28
CA THR A 371 21.13 21.83 -15.59
C THR A 371 19.90 21.18 -16.23
N THR A 372 19.16 20.31 -15.52
CA THR A 372 17.92 19.68 -16.03
C THR A 372 16.94 20.75 -16.51
N LEU A 373 16.69 21.77 -15.69
CA LEU A 373 15.73 22.84 -15.98
C LEU A 373 16.16 23.74 -17.15
N SER A 374 17.47 23.83 -17.44
CA SER A 374 17.96 24.50 -18.64
C SER A 374 17.75 23.69 -19.93
N LEU A 375 17.52 22.38 -19.80
CA LEU A 375 17.38 21.42 -20.89
C LEU A 375 15.94 20.97 -21.12
N VAL A 376 14.99 21.36 -20.27
CA VAL A 376 13.56 21.10 -20.46
C VAL A 376 12.83 22.41 -20.73
N PRO A 377 11.73 22.41 -21.51
CA PRO A 377 10.90 23.61 -21.65
C PRO A 377 10.42 24.10 -20.28
N ASN A 378 10.16 25.41 -20.16
CA ASN A 378 9.89 26.06 -18.89
C ASN A 378 8.73 25.35 -18.13
N ALA A 379 9.06 24.80 -16.96
CA ALA A 379 8.11 24.10 -16.11
C ALA A 379 7.82 24.97 -14.87
N PRO A 380 6.59 25.48 -14.68
CA PRO A 380 6.24 26.25 -13.49
C PRO A 380 6.26 25.37 -12.23
N GLU A 381 6.29 26.02 -11.07
CA GLU A 381 6.12 25.34 -9.78
C GLU A 381 4.84 24.49 -9.74
N PRO A 382 4.86 23.31 -9.10
CA PRO A 382 5.93 22.79 -8.23
C PRO A 382 6.94 21.84 -8.92
N LEU A 383 7.00 21.80 -10.26
CA LEU A 383 7.84 20.82 -10.99
C LEU A 383 9.35 21.00 -10.79
N PRO A 384 9.93 22.22 -10.79
CA PRO A 384 11.31 22.45 -10.42
C PRO A 384 11.68 21.87 -9.06
N TYR A 385 10.78 22.05 -8.07
CA TYR A 385 10.97 21.51 -6.73
C TYR A 385 10.94 19.98 -6.71
N ILE A 386 10.02 19.34 -7.45
CA ILE A 386 9.97 17.88 -7.59
C ILE A 386 11.29 17.35 -8.20
N ILE A 387 11.79 17.98 -9.26
CA ILE A 387 13.06 17.58 -9.89
C ILE A 387 14.23 17.70 -8.90
N LEU A 388 14.28 18.78 -8.11
CA LEU A 388 15.27 18.94 -7.04
C LEU A 388 15.24 17.80 -6.03
N GLN A 389 14.04 17.46 -5.55
CA GLN A 389 13.91 16.39 -4.57
C GLN A 389 14.26 15.02 -5.16
N LEU A 390 13.87 14.74 -6.41
CA LEU A 390 14.26 13.52 -7.11
C LEU A 390 15.78 13.42 -7.26
N HIS A 391 16.48 14.51 -7.61
CA HIS A 391 17.96 14.51 -7.63
C HIS A 391 18.57 14.26 -6.26
N GLN A 392 18.02 14.85 -5.19
CA GLN A 392 18.48 14.58 -3.82
C GLN A 392 18.31 13.12 -3.43
N LEU A 393 17.14 12.53 -3.75
CA LEU A 393 16.83 11.13 -3.49
C LEU A 393 17.78 10.20 -4.27
N SER A 394 18.02 10.52 -5.54
CA SER A 394 18.84 9.71 -6.44
C SER A 394 20.33 9.76 -6.09
N LEU A 395 20.88 10.94 -5.79
CA LEU A 395 22.28 11.11 -5.37
C LEU A 395 22.60 10.44 -4.04
N SER A 396 21.58 10.26 -3.20
CA SER A 396 21.74 9.64 -1.89
C SER A 396 21.43 8.14 -1.88
N ALA A 397 20.83 7.64 -2.97
CA ALA A 397 20.75 6.21 -3.23
C ALA A 397 22.15 5.74 -3.66
N ILE A 398 23.06 5.62 -2.69
CA ILE A 398 24.40 5.09 -2.92
C ILE A 398 24.23 3.67 -3.51
N PRO A 399 24.90 3.33 -4.63
CA PRO A 399 24.90 1.97 -5.13
C PRO A 399 25.39 1.06 -4.02
N PRO A 400 24.77 -0.12 -3.81
CA PRO A 400 25.11 -0.93 -2.67
C PRO A 400 26.58 -1.32 -2.83
N ALA A 401 27.37 -1.16 -1.76
CA ALA A 401 28.58 -1.96 -1.64
C ALA A 401 28.20 -3.43 -1.91
N ALA A 402 29.13 -4.23 -2.43
CA ALA A 402 28.96 -5.59 -3.01
C ALA A 402 28.00 -6.59 -2.31
N ASN A 403 27.47 -6.26 -1.13
CA ASN A 403 26.51 -6.99 -0.32
C ASN A 403 25.03 -6.64 -0.59
N GLY A 404 24.71 -5.81 -1.59
CA GLY A 404 23.39 -5.82 -2.24
C GLY A 404 22.20 -5.22 -1.48
N VAL A 405 22.39 -4.45 -0.39
CA VAL A 405 21.28 -3.83 0.35
C VAL A 405 21.32 -2.32 0.21
N HIS A 406 20.34 -1.74 -0.50
CA HIS A 406 20.11 -0.30 -0.53
C HIS A 406 19.40 0.13 0.76
N GLN A 407 20.06 0.93 1.60
CA GLN A 407 19.38 1.66 2.67
C GLN A 407 19.26 3.12 2.27
N LEU A 408 18.03 3.57 2.06
CA LEU A 408 17.74 5.00 1.93
C LEU A 408 18.14 5.70 3.23
N ASP A 409 18.92 6.77 3.13
CA ASP A 409 19.24 7.60 4.29
C ASP A 409 17.94 8.04 4.97
N HIS A 410 17.78 7.75 6.26
CA HIS A 410 16.62 8.13 7.06
C HIS A 410 16.28 9.63 6.95
N ARG A 411 17.28 10.49 6.69
CA ARG A 411 17.12 11.93 6.46
C ARG A 411 16.28 12.26 5.24
N LEU A 412 16.23 11.35 4.27
CA LEU A 412 15.47 11.51 3.03
C LEU A 412 14.07 10.93 3.10
N SER A 413 13.70 10.27 4.21
CA SER A 413 12.35 9.74 4.34
C SER A 413 11.32 10.85 4.16
N ARG A 414 11.55 12.03 4.76
CA ARG A 414 10.69 13.19 4.55
C ARG A 414 10.68 13.65 3.09
N THR A 415 11.84 13.83 2.47
CA THR A 415 11.95 14.22 1.06
C THR A 415 11.18 13.27 0.15
N LEU A 416 11.28 11.95 0.37
CA LEU A 416 10.57 10.92 -0.38
C LEU A 416 9.05 11.12 -0.32
N TYR A 417 8.48 11.25 0.89
CA TYR A 417 7.04 11.42 1.06
C TYR A 417 6.57 12.82 0.62
N ASP A 418 7.36 13.88 0.84
CA ASP A 418 7.06 15.24 0.37
C ASP A 418 7.01 15.28 -1.16
N THR A 419 7.96 14.61 -1.83
CA THR A 419 8.02 14.53 -3.30
C THR A 419 6.78 13.85 -3.85
N GLU A 420 6.45 12.68 -3.31
CA GLU A 420 5.31 11.89 -3.78
C GLU A 420 3.98 12.59 -3.51
N TRP A 421 3.83 13.19 -2.33
CA TRP A 421 2.66 14.02 -2.03
C TRP A 421 2.49 15.14 -3.06
N THR A 422 3.54 15.93 -3.28
CA THR A 422 3.51 17.07 -4.20
C THR A 422 3.22 16.61 -5.63
N LEU A 423 3.82 15.51 -6.06
CA LEU A 423 3.61 14.92 -7.37
C LEU A 423 2.16 14.47 -7.58
N LEU A 424 1.55 13.84 -6.58
CA LEU A 424 0.14 13.45 -6.61
C LEU A 424 -0.82 14.65 -6.66
N GLN A 425 -0.49 15.77 -6.01
CA GLN A 425 -1.25 17.01 -6.11
C GLN A 425 -1.19 17.58 -7.54
N VAL A 426 -0.02 17.55 -8.18
CA VAL A 426 0.13 17.98 -9.59
C VAL A 426 -0.69 17.09 -10.52
N LEU A 427 -0.62 15.77 -10.34
CA LEU A 427 -1.39 14.81 -11.14
C LEU A 427 -2.90 15.04 -11.01
N ASP A 428 -3.39 15.33 -9.80
CA ASP A 428 -4.82 15.64 -9.59
C ASP A 428 -5.25 16.93 -10.29
N ALA A 429 -4.41 17.96 -10.23
CA ALA A 429 -4.64 19.21 -10.94
C ALA A 429 -4.65 18.99 -12.44
N GLN A 430 -3.68 18.24 -12.99
CA GLN A 430 -3.62 17.88 -14.41
C GLN A 430 -4.87 17.12 -14.86
N ARG A 431 -5.37 16.20 -14.03
CA ARG A 431 -6.59 15.44 -14.31
C ARG A 431 -7.84 16.32 -14.27
N SER A 432 -7.91 17.26 -13.33
CA SER A 432 -9.10 18.09 -13.11
C SER A 432 -9.19 19.26 -14.08
N THR A 433 -8.05 19.84 -14.48
CA THR A 433 -7.94 21.01 -15.35
C THR A 433 -6.86 20.83 -16.43
N PRO A 434 -6.99 19.83 -17.32
CA PRO A 434 -5.94 19.46 -18.27
C PRO A 434 -5.52 20.61 -19.21
N ALA A 435 -6.45 21.52 -19.53
CA ALA A 435 -6.19 22.68 -20.39
C ALA A 435 -5.18 23.69 -19.80
N LEU A 436 -4.91 23.64 -18.49
CA LEU A 436 -3.94 24.53 -17.82
C LEU A 436 -2.50 23.99 -17.88
N PHE A 437 -2.30 22.78 -18.39
CA PHE A 437 -1.00 22.13 -18.41
C PHE A 437 -0.57 21.85 -19.85
N SER A 438 0.65 22.25 -20.19
CA SER A 438 1.27 21.89 -21.45
C SER A 438 1.55 20.39 -21.51
N PRO A 439 1.63 19.79 -22.71
CA PRO A 439 2.05 18.40 -22.88
C PRO A 439 3.43 18.08 -22.29
N VAL A 440 4.32 19.08 -22.22
CA VAL A 440 5.63 18.97 -21.57
C VAL A 440 5.45 18.69 -20.08
N GLN A 441 4.63 19.49 -19.41
CA GLN A 441 4.36 19.32 -17.98
C GLN A 441 3.70 17.97 -17.70
N ILE A 442 2.75 17.54 -18.53
CA ILE A 442 2.08 16.24 -18.35
C ILE A 442 3.09 15.10 -18.48
N CYS A 443 3.91 15.10 -19.54
CA CYS A 443 4.91 14.05 -19.74
C CYS A 443 5.97 14.03 -18.64
N LEU A 444 6.47 15.20 -18.24
CA LEU A 444 7.44 15.32 -17.16
C LEU A 444 6.87 14.79 -15.83
N THR A 445 5.63 15.11 -15.48
CA THR A 445 4.96 14.61 -14.28
C THR A 445 4.82 13.08 -14.32
N GLU A 446 4.33 12.51 -15.43
CA GLU A 446 4.15 11.06 -15.57
C GLU A 446 5.49 10.30 -15.54
N ALA A 447 6.54 10.87 -16.15
CA ALA A 447 7.89 10.31 -16.12
C ALA A 447 8.48 10.35 -14.70
N CYS A 448 8.31 11.47 -13.99
CA CYS A 448 8.69 11.60 -12.58
C CYS A 448 7.96 10.59 -11.70
N GLN A 449 6.66 10.36 -11.93
CA GLN A 449 5.87 9.38 -11.19
C GLN A 449 6.40 7.97 -11.42
N LEU A 450 6.59 7.56 -12.68
CA LEU A 450 7.10 6.24 -13.00
C LEU A 450 8.52 6.02 -12.43
N TYR A 451 9.39 7.03 -12.54
CA TYR A 451 10.74 7.00 -11.97
C TYR A 451 10.73 6.91 -10.45
N MET A 452 9.93 7.73 -9.77
CA MET A 452 9.80 7.73 -8.31
C MET A 452 9.40 6.35 -7.77
N TRP A 453 8.42 5.72 -8.41
CA TRP A 453 7.89 4.42 -7.97
C TRP A 453 8.87 3.27 -8.21
N THR A 454 9.68 3.32 -9.26
CA THR A 454 10.56 2.21 -9.63
C THR A 454 12.00 2.40 -9.18
N ALA A 455 12.61 3.55 -9.47
CA ALA A 455 14.00 3.82 -9.14
C ALA A 455 14.17 4.23 -7.68
N VAL A 456 13.32 5.14 -7.19
CA VAL A 456 13.49 5.70 -5.83
C VAL A 456 12.88 4.80 -4.77
N ARG A 457 11.63 4.37 -4.97
CA ARG A 457 10.93 3.44 -4.07
C ARG A 457 11.40 1.99 -4.22
N CYS A 458 12.20 1.69 -5.26
CA CYS A 458 12.70 0.34 -5.56
C CYS A 458 11.58 -0.71 -5.69
N LEU A 459 10.38 -0.32 -6.13
CA LEU A 459 9.28 -1.26 -6.23
C LEU A 459 9.48 -2.20 -7.42
N PRO A 460 9.11 -3.49 -7.28
CA PRO A 460 9.26 -4.46 -8.35
C PRO A 460 8.62 -3.94 -9.64
N PRO A 461 9.37 -3.82 -10.74
CA PRO A 461 8.82 -3.32 -11.99
C PRO A 461 7.64 -4.15 -12.48
N ILE A 462 7.53 -5.44 -12.14
CA ILE A 462 6.45 -6.36 -12.53
C ILE A 462 5.08 -6.05 -11.91
N LEU A 463 5.00 -5.12 -10.95
CA LEU A 463 3.72 -4.74 -10.33
C LEU A 463 2.73 -4.17 -11.36
N ARG A 464 1.44 -4.48 -11.19
CA ARG A 464 0.37 -3.96 -12.05
C ARG A 464 0.26 -2.44 -12.04
N LEU A 465 0.66 -1.79 -10.94
CA LEU A 465 0.71 -0.33 -10.87
C LEU A 465 1.70 0.22 -11.90
N CYS A 466 2.83 -0.44 -12.11
CA CYS A 466 3.81 -0.04 -13.12
C CYS A 466 3.25 -0.21 -14.54
N ASP A 467 2.43 -1.23 -14.82
CA ASP A 467 1.73 -1.37 -16.13
C ASP A 467 0.87 -0.12 -16.42
N LEU A 468 0.12 0.33 -15.41
CA LEU A 468 -0.72 1.52 -15.51
C LEU A 468 0.12 2.79 -15.74
N LEU A 469 1.20 2.98 -14.96
CA LEU A 469 2.06 4.15 -15.08
C LEU A 469 2.82 4.18 -16.43
N ILE A 470 3.27 3.04 -16.94
CA ILE A 470 3.87 2.92 -18.29
C ILE A 470 2.87 3.33 -19.36
N THR A 471 1.61 2.88 -19.24
CA THR A 471 0.56 3.23 -20.20
C THR A 471 0.30 4.73 -20.23
N ARG A 472 0.26 5.38 -19.06
CA ARG A 472 0.10 6.83 -18.94
C ARG A 472 1.28 7.60 -19.51
N LEU A 473 2.50 7.17 -19.18
CA LEU A 473 3.71 7.76 -19.71
C LEU A 473 3.72 7.67 -21.24
N LYS A 474 3.42 6.51 -21.81
CA LYS A 474 3.28 6.33 -23.26
C LYS A 474 2.28 7.33 -23.86
N ALA A 475 1.09 7.45 -23.30
CA ALA A 475 0.07 8.37 -23.79
C ALA A 475 0.55 9.83 -23.78
N SER A 476 1.24 10.25 -22.72
CA SER A 476 1.80 11.59 -22.59
C SER A 476 2.93 11.87 -23.61
N ILE A 477 3.83 10.89 -23.81
CA ILE A 477 4.94 10.99 -24.77
C ILE A 477 4.42 11.04 -26.21
N CYS A 478 3.40 10.25 -26.56
CA CYS A 478 2.80 10.29 -27.90
C CYS A 478 2.36 11.70 -28.30
N THR A 479 1.78 12.45 -27.36
CA THR A 479 1.35 13.84 -27.60
C THR A 479 2.55 14.73 -27.90
N LEU A 480 3.64 14.59 -27.14
CA LEU A 480 4.89 15.34 -27.37
C LEU A 480 5.60 14.95 -28.66
N LEU A 481 5.66 13.65 -28.99
CA LEU A 481 6.25 13.17 -30.24
C LEU A 481 5.49 13.72 -31.45
N ALA A 482 4.16 13.75 -31.39
CA ALA A 482 3.34 14.33 -32.46
C ALA A 482 3.64 15.83 -32.64
N GLN A 483 3.76 16.59 -31.55
CA GLN A 483 4.14 18.00 -31.62
C GLN A 483 5.54 18.18 -32.19
N SER A 484 6.53 17.43 -31.70
CA SER A 484 7.91 17.52 -32.17
C SER A 484 8.08 17.16 -33.65
N ARG A 485 7.27 16.23 -34.18
CA ARG A 485 7.30 15.83 -35.60
C ARG A 485 6.61 16.85 -36.51
N ASN A 486 5.61 17.56 -36.00
CA ASN A 486 4.87 18.56 -36.76
C ASN A 486 5.55 19.94 -36.79
N SER A 487 6.53 20.17 -35.91
CA SER A 487 7.37 21.37 -35.94
C SER A 487 8.30 21.34 -37.15
N THR A 488 7.83 21.85 -38.30
CA THR A 488 8.65 21.97 -39.51
C THR A 488 9.86 22.87 -39.23
N PRO A 489 11.10 22.40 -39.41
CA PRO A 489 12.29 23.23 -39.24
C PRO A 489 12.33 24.27 -40.37
N GLY A 490 11.76 25.46 -40.12
CA GLY A 490 11.81 26.57 -41.08
C GLY A 490 10.59 27.50 -41.14
N SER A 491 9.46 27.19 -40.46
CA SER A 491 8.35 28.14 -40.36
C SER A 491 8.66 29.17 -39.27
N ALA A 492 9.37 30.23 -39.63
CA ALA A 492 9.79 31.30 -38.73
C ALA A 492 8.65 32.29 -38.35
N ASP A 493 7.42 32.07 -38.83
CA ASP A 493 6.40 33.13 -38.87
C ASP A 493 5.15 32.88 -38.01
N ASP A 494 4.98 31.71 -37.38
CA ASP A 494 3.83 31.48 -36.51
C ASP A 494 4.16 31.72 -35.03
N GLY A 495 4.02 32.99 -34.65
CA GLY A 495 3.15 33.39 -33.55
C GLY A 495 3.43 32.82 -32.16
N ALA A 496 4.16 33.63 -31.38
CA ALA A 496 4.18 33.65 -29.92
C ALA A 496 4.91 32.48 -29.21
N ALA A 497 6.22 32.66 -29.08
CA ALA A 497 6.82 32.87 -27.76
C ALA A 497 6.38 31.92 -26.63
N GLU A 498 6.61 30.61 -26.77
CA GLU A 498 7.22 29.87 -25.64
C GLU A 498 8.67 30.36 -25.51
N ALA A 499 8.79 31.59 -25.02
CA ALA A 499 10.02 32.37 -24.98
C ALA A 499 11.04 31.72 -24.04
N GLY A 500 12.00 30.98 -24.60
CA GLY A 500 13.22 30.60 -23.91
C GLY A 500 13.62 29.12 -23.98
N ALA A 501 12.80 28.24 -24.57
CA ALA A 501 13.21 26.85 -24.74
C ALA A 501 14.27 26.73 -25.86
N GLN A 502 15.45 26.23 -25.53
CA GLN A 502 16.51 25.96 -26.50
C GLN A 502 16.02 24.96 -27.56
N PRO A 503 16.39 25.14 -28.84
CA PRO A 503 16.18 24.13 -29.87
C PRO A 503 16.77 22.79 -29.39
N GLY A 504 15.91 21.82 -29.06
CA GLY A 504 16.32 20.52 -28.51
C GLY A 504 15.86 20.25 -27.07
N ALA A 505 15.28 21.20 -26.35
CA ALA A 505 14.80 20.96 -24.98
C ALA A 505 13.76 19.81 -24.90
N TYR A 506 12.87 19.72 -25.90
CA TYR A 506 11.94 18.60 -26.04
C TYR A 506 12.65 17.26 -26.24
N ALA A 507 13.76 17.25 -26.98
CA ALA A 507 14.50 16.03 -27.29
C ALA A 507 15.08 15.40 -26.02
N TYR A 508 15.63 16.19 -25.10
CA TYR A 508 16.16 15.69 -23.82
C TYR A 508 15.07 15.05 -22.96
N LEU A 509 13.92 15.73 -22.79
CA LEU A 509 12.79 15.20 -22.03
C LEU A 509 12.23 13.92 -22.67
N ILE A 510 11.97 13.94 -23.98
CA ILE A 510 11.45 12.78 -24.72
C ILE A 510 12.43 11.60 -24.56
N THR A 511 13.73 11.83 -24.71
CA THR A 511 14.75 10.78 -24.58
C THR A 511 14.76 10.18 -23.17
N TRP A 512 14.73 11.01 -22.12
CA TRP A 512 14.68 10.52 -20.75
C TRP A 512 13.39 9.74 -20.44
N SER A 513 12.23 10.29 -20.84
CA SER A 513 10.93 9.64 -20.64
C SER A 513 10.84 8.30 -21.39
N LEU A 514 11.32 8.23 -22.63
CA LEU A 514 11.40 6.99 -23.40
C LEU A 514 12.33 5.98 -22.75
N PHE A 515 13.50 6.42 -22.25
CA PHE A 515 14.43 5.55 -21.53
C PHE A 515 13.80 4.95 -20.27
N VAL A 516 13.19 5.79 -19.42
CA VAL A 516 12.53 5.34 -18.18
C VAL A 516 11.43 4.32 -18.51
N GLY A 517 10.56 4.65 -19.49
CA GLY A 517 9.51 3.74 -19.94
C GLY A 517 10.06 2.42 -20.49
N ALA A 518 11.10 2.46 -21.33
CA ALA A 518 11.69 1.27 -21.93
C ALA A 518 12.37 0.37 -20.90
N ALA A 519 13.16 0.94 -19.98
CA ALA A 519 13.86 0.20 -18.93
C ALA A 519 12.87 -0.58 -18.06
N ILE A 520 11.78 0.06 -17.63
CA ILE A 520 10.79 -0.55 -16.75
C ILE A 520 9.86 -1.48 -17.54
N ALA A 521 9.50 -1.14 -18.77
CA ALA A 521 8.70 -2.01 -19.63
C ALA A 521 9.43 -3.31 -19.99
N SER A 522 10.76 -3.31 -20.03
CA SER A 522 11.56 -4.50 -20.30
C SER A 522 11.48 -5.58 -19.22
N CYS A 523 11.02 -5.21 -18.01
CA CYS A 523 10.87 -6.11 -16.87
C CYS A 523 9.56 -6.92 -16.97
N GLY A 524 9.52 -7.88 -17.88
CA GLY A 524 8.40 -8.79 -18.09
C GLY A 524 7.77 -8.69 -19.49
N PRO A 525 6.76 -9.52 -19.79
CA PRO A 525 6.13 -9.57 -21.12
C PRO A 525 5.12 -8.43 -21.30
N ARG A 526 5.60 -7.18 -21.35
CA ARG A 526 4.75 -6.00 -21.52
C ARG A 526 4.59 -5.64 -23.00
N PRO A 527 3.35 -5.41 -23.48
CA PRO A 527 3.13 -5.04 -24.88
C PRO A 527 3.71 -3.66 -25.23
N GLU A 528 3.87 -2.76 -24.25
CA GLU A 528 4.43 -1.41 -24.47
C GLU A 528 5.94 -1.42 -24.70
N TYR A 529 6.67 -2.47 -24.30
CA TYR A 529 8.13 -2.50 -24.38
C TYR A 529 8.65 -2.29 -25.81
N GLY A 530 8.06 -3.00 -26.79
CA GLY A 530 8.45 -2.86 -28.20
C GLY A 530 8.31 -1.42 -28.67
N TRP A 531 7.19 -0.77 -28.36
CA TRP A 531 6.93 0.62 -28.72
C TRP A 531 7.94 1.59 -28.08
N PHE A 532 8.19 1.46 -26.77
CA PHE A 532 9.15 2.33 -26.08
C PHE A 532 10.56 2.17 -26.64
N LYS A 533 10.97 0.93 -26.92
CA LYS A 533 12.29 0.61 -27.48
C LYS A 533 12.46 1.19 -28.89
N GLU A 534 11.48 0.99 -29.75
CA GLU A 534 11.50 1.51 -31.13
C GLU A 534 11.55 3.04 -31.16
N GLU A 535 10.66 3.71 -30.43
CA GLU A 535 10.63 5.17 -30.36
C GLU A 535 11.91 5.74 -29.73
N PHE A 536 12.47 5.05 -28.73
CA PHE A 536 13.76 5.42 -28.15
C PHE A 536 14.89 5.35 -29.17
N TRP A 537 14.96 4.29 -29.98
CA TRP A 537 15.97 4.16 -31.04
C TRP A 537 15.83 5.22 -32.13
N VAL A 538 14.59 5.49 -32.56
CA VAL A 538 14.30 6.58 -33.52
C VAL A 538 14.76 7.91 -32.95
N GLN A 539 14.44 8.20 -31.68
CA GLN A 539 14.84 9.44 -31.01
C GLN A 539 16.36 9.59 -30.90
N MET A 540 17.08 8.48 -30.72
CA MET A 540 18.54 8.43 -30.65
C MET A 540 19.22 8.47 -32.04
N GLY A 541 18.46 8.48 -33.14
CA GLY A 541 18.99 8.41 -34.50
C GLY A 541 19.67 7.06 -34.81
N MET A 542 19.37 6.02 -34.04
CA MET A 542 19.95 4.68 -34.19
C MET A 542 19.15 3.89 -35.24
N HIS A 543 19.38 4.21 -36.51
CA HIS A 543 19.02 3.32 -37.63
C HIS A 543 20.22 2.44 -38.01
N GLU A 544 19.94 1.31 -38.67
CA GLU A 544 20.74 0.06 -38.84
C GLU A 544 22.25 0.15 -39.16
N GLU A 545 22.83 1.34 -39.40
CA GLU A 545 24.24 1.53 -39.78
C GLU A 545 25.05 2.44 -38.85
N GLY A 546 24.49 2.97 -37.76
CA GLY A 546 25.20 3.90 -36.86
C GLY A 546 25.02 3.58 -35.37
N VAL A 547 26.11 3.20 -34.69
CA VAL A 547 26.14 3.14 -33.23
C VAL A 547 25.99 4.57 -32.70
N GLY A 548 24.83 4.88 -32.12
CA GLY A 548 24.66 6.10 -31.35
C GLY A 548 25.72 6.16 -30.24
N ASP A 549 26.35 7.33 -30.07
CA ASP A 549 27.42 7.52 -29.09
C ASP A 549 26.90 7.21 -27.67
N ARG A 550 27.42 6.13 -27.07
CA ARG A 550 27.07 5.72 -25.70
C ARG A 550 27.44 6.81 -24.69
N GLU A 551 28.48 7.59 -24.96
CA GLU A 551 28.89 8.70 -24.11
C GLU A 551 27.87 9.84 -24.17
N TRP A 552 27.33 10.13 -25.35
CA TRP A 552 26.23 11.08 -25.50
C TRP A 552 24.97 10.65 -24.74
N LEU A 553 24.55 9.38 -24.86
CA LEU A 553 23.40 8.86 -24.11
C LEU A 553 23.64 8.96 -22.59
N ARG A 554 24.82 8.54 -22.11
CA ARG A 554 25.20 8.67 -20.71
C ARG A 554 25.20 10.14 -20.27
N GLY A 555 25.65 11.05 -21.13
CA GLY A 555 25.60 12.50 -20.92
C GLY A 555 24.18 13.00 -20.71
N ILE A 556 23.26 12.63 -21.62
CA ILE A 556 21.83 12.99 -21.52
C ILE A 556 21.21 12.47 -20.24
N LEU A 557 21.37 11.16 -19.98
CA LEU A 557 20.76 10.52 -18.82
C LEU A 557 21.36 11.04 -17.51
N GLY A 558 22.60 11.52 -17.53
CA GLY A 558 23.27 12.16 -16.40
C GLY A 558 22.72 13.54 -16.03
N TYR A 559 21.92 14.18 -16.89
CA TYR A 559 21.26 15.45 -16.56
C TYR A 559 19.96 15.28 -15.78
N PHE A 560 19.33 14.12 -15.85
CA PHE A 560 18.08 13.82 -15.16
C PHE A 560 18.35 13.05 -13.85
N PRO A 561 17.35 12.86 -12.96
CA PRO A 561 17.52 12.04 -11.77
C PRO A 561 18.19 10.69 -12.10
N ILE A 562 19.21 10.34 -11.31
CA ILE A 562 20.20 9.30 -11.65
C ILE A 562 19.51 8.01 -12.05
N THR A 563 19.73 7.59 -13.28
CA THR A 563 19.12 6.40 -13.83
C THR A 563 19.85 5.11 -13.44
N ASP A 564 21.02 5.19 -12.78
CA ASP A 564 21.87 4.05 -12.34
C ASP A 564 21.08 2.96 -11.61
N ALA A 565 20.11 3.33 -10.78
CA ALA A 565 19.20 2.40 -10.10
C ALA A 565 18.39 1.52 -11.08
N LEU A 566 18.12 2.01 -12.30
CA LEU A 566 17.44 1.29 -13.37
C LEU A 566 18.39 0.45 -14.24
N PHE A 567 19.72 0.64 -14.18
CA PHE A 567 20.65 -0.12 -15.03
C PHE A 567 20.70 -1.61 -14.67
N GLY A 568 20.44 -1.96 -13.39
CA GLY A 568 20.24 -3.35 -12.96
C GLY A 568 18.95 -3.99 -13.51
N LEU A 569 18.01 -3.17 -14.01
CA LEU A 569 16.71 -3.60 -14.52
C LEU A 569 16.65 -3.67 -16.05
N GLY A 570 17.51 -2.95 -16.80
CA GLY A 570 17.33 -2.99 -18.25
C GLY A 570 18.28 -2.31 -19.23
N VAL A 571 19.38 -1.65 -18.85
CA VAL A 571 20.27 -1.13 -19.93
C VAL A 571 20.92 -2.24 -20.75
N ALA A 572 21.22 -3.37 -20.11
CA ALA A 572 21.62 -4.60 -20.81
C ALA A 572 20.46 -5.20 -21.64
N SER A 573 19.20 -5.09 -21.19
CA SER A 573 18.04 -5.67 -21.88
C SER A 573 17.60 -4.86 -23.11
N LEU A 574 17.92 -3.56 -23.14
CA LEU A 574 17.70 -2.69 -24.30
C LEU A 574 18.55 -3.08 -25.52
N GLY A 575 19.55 -3.96 -25.33
CA GLY A 575 20.34 -4.51 -26.43
C GLY A 575 21.27 -3.50 -27.08
N PHE A 576 21.75 -2.51 -26.30
CA PHE A 576 22.80 -1.60 -26.75
C PHE A 576 24.09 -2.40 -27.03
N PRO A 577 24.66 -2.34 -28.26
CA PRO A 577 25.91 -3.03 -28.64
C PRO A 577 27.10 -2.62 -27.78
#